data_AF-A0A9W9AUC1-F1
#
_entry.id   AF-A0A9W9AUC1-F1
#
_cell.length_a   1.000
_cell.length_b   1.000
_cell.length_c   1.000
_cell.angle_alpha   90.00
_cell.angle_beta   90.00
_cell.angle_gamma   90.00
#
_symmetry.space_group_name_H-M   'P 1'
#
loop_
_entity.id
_entity.type
_entity.pdbx_description
1 polymer ?
#
loop_
_entity_poly.entity_id
_entity_poly.type
_entity_poly.pdbx_seq_one_letter_code
_entity_poly.pdbx_strand_id
1 'polypeptide(L)'
;MVGGVFWETDADSPSLDGLGTGYFLVLSALLAEVTSNQTYLNAAQNSATFVHAHLYNIQDVVQDTISARQNDSCSTSVNTGPYNAGLTIEGLATLYSITQNATTQSLLDNTTIAAIQSDSWVLDNGIIAYGSQKVGDLNLARGLLVAYNRNATNVGLRGYIEAFLAVQYNALVDLATANGTNIYTFSWLGPPSNQISPLNQTSALTVLIGAIYLQNGSTPASPPITSTPSPTIKPIAIPQSTPSYGAIAGGIIGGLIILITLIAFLVYLYKRGRRQTGKSDSKALEPFAFGPYATMLPLMATTQSGIGTYPMAQNPTSKRGFRDHQRSFFSIGGRERHLAEAAIPGKSSSPTVFVNPEPSPAAEGPTRPNVQAQVVERAREVITTEELVRLLNERLQAGEWDASELPPIYPNSERG
;
A
#
# COMPACT_ATOMS: atom_id res chain seq x y z
N MET A 1 2.92 -0.75 -23.77
CA MET A 1 3.03 -0.60 -22.31
C MET A 1 2.78 -1.96 -21.66
N VAL A 2 3.80 -2.83 -21.64
CA VAL A 2 3.67 -4.18 -21.03
C VAL A 2 3.86 -4.03 -19.53
N GLY A 3 3.01 -4.68 -18.73
CA GLY A 3 3.11 -4.68 -17.25
C GLY A 3 2.23 -3.65 -16.55
N GLY A 4 1.65 -2.69 -17.26
CA GLY A 4 0.67 -1.77 -16.69
C GLY A 4 -0.74 -2.40 -16.62
N VAL A 5 -1.50 -2.02 -15.61
CA VAL A 5 -2.89 -2.47 -15.39
C VAL A 5 -3.84 -1.30 -15.58
N PHE A 6 -4.96 -1.53 -16.27
CA PHE A 6 -6.00 -0.53 -16.43
C PHE A 6 -6.79 -0.36 -15.14
N TRP A 7 -7.07 0.90 -14.79
CA TRP A 7 -7.89 1.27 -13.64
C TRP A 7 -9.29 0.64 -13.69
N GLU A 8 -9.87 0.63 -14.89
CA GLU A 8 -11.21 0.14 -15.18
C GLU A 8 -11.17 -0.89 -16.31
N THR A 9 -12.17 -1.77 -16.33
CA THR A 9 -12.37 -2.71 -17.44
C THR A 9 -13.09 -2.08 -18.64
N ASP A 10 -13.51 -0.82 -18.51
CA ASP A 10 -14.16 -0.06 -19.58
C ASP A 10 -13.15 0.34 -20.65
N ALA A 11 -13.41 -0.07 -21.89
CA ALA A 11 -12.58 0.25 -23.04
C ALA A 11 -12.53 1.76 -23.34
N ASP A 12 -13.54 2.52 -22.91
CA ASP A 12 -13.60 3.97 -23.09
C ASP A 12 -12.80 4.75 -22.02
N SER A 13 -12.28 4.04 -21.01
CA SER A 13 -11.47 4.57 -19.91
C SER A 13 -10.05 3.97 -19.92
N PRO A 14 -9.21 4.24 -20.94
CA PRO A 14 -7.92 3.59 -21.10
C PRO A 14 -6.84 4.26 -20.24
N SER A 15 -7.11 4.42 -18.93
CA SER A 15 -6.14 4.91 -17.96
C SER A 15 -5.48 3.71 -17.28
N LEU A 16 -4.15 3.66 -17.31
CA LEU A 16 -3.37 2.73 -16.52
C LEU A 16 -3.03 3.43 -15.20
N ASP A 17 -3.15 2.73 -14.08
CA ASP A 17 -2.96 3.34 -12.77
C ASP A 17 -1.88 2.64 -11.93
N GLY A 18 -1.27 3.42 -11.04
CA GLY A 18 -0.24 2.97 -10.11
C GLY A 18 -0.79 2.01 -9.07
N LEU A 19 -2.04 2.16 -8.64
CA LEU A 19 -2.64 1.32 -7.60
C LEU A 19 -2.89 -0.09 -8.14
N GLY A 20 -3.60 -0.21 -9.27
CA GLY A 20 -3.85 -1.47 -9.95
C GLY A 20 -2.55 -2.16 -10.37
N THR A 21 -1.61 -1.41 -10.94
CA THR A 21 -0.30 -1.95 -11.32
C THR A 21 0.52 -2.40 -10.12
N GLY A 22 0.51 -1.63 -9.02
CA GLY A 22 1.20 -1.95 -7.78
C GLY A 22 0.68 -3.24 -7.14
N TYR A 23 -0.65 -3.42 -7.06
CA TYR A 23 -1.23 -4.67 -6.56
C TYR A 23 -0.87 -5.87 -7.44
N PHE A 24 -0.90 -5.70 -8.77
CA PHE A 24 -0.53 -6.77 -9.68
C PHE A 24 0.95 -7.15 -9.58
N LEU A 25 1.83 -6.15 -9.39
CA LEU A 25 3.24 -6.36 -9.08
C LEU A 25 3.42 -7.19 -7.80
N VAL A 26 2.80 -6.77 -6.69
CA VAL A 26 2.89 -7.47 -5.39
C VAL A 26 2.37 -8.91 -5.51
N LEU A 27 1.18 -9.10 -6.08
CA LEU A 27 0.58 -10.42 -6.25
C LEU A 27 1.46 -11.33 -7.10
N SER A 28 1.95 -10.83 -8.24
CA SER A 28 2.82 -11.60 -9.12
C SER A 28 4.14 -11.98 -8.45
N ALA A 29 4.74 -11.07 -7.66
CA ALA A 29 5.98 -11.35 -6.94
C ALA A 29 5.77 -12.42 -5.85
N LEU A 30 4.69 -12.31 -5.06
CA LEU A 30 4.36 -13.31 -4.04
C LEU A 30 4.04 -14.68 -4.66
N LEU A 31 3.28 -14.71 -5.76
CA LEU A 31 3.02 -15.96 -6.49
C LEU A 31 4.31 -16.57 -7.06
N ALA A 32 5.22 -15.75 -7.59
CA ALA A 32 6.53 -16.22 -8.04
C ALA A 32 7.34 -16.83 -6.89
N GLU A 33 7.33 -16.20 -5.72
CA GLU A 33 8.01 -16.70 -4.52
C GLU A 33 7.50 -18.07 -4.09
N VAL A 34 6.18 -18.22 -3.91
CA VAL A 34 5.59 -19.45 -3.35
C VAL A 34 5.51 -20.59 -4.36
N THR A 35 5.50 -20.29 -5.66
CA THR A 35 5.35 -21.33 -6.71
C THR A 35 6.63 -21.59 -7.51
N SER A 36 7.64 -20.72 -7.41
CA SER A 36 8.81 -20.72 -8.29
C SER A 36 8.47 -20.70 -9.79
N ASN A 37 7.28 -20.21 -10.17
CA ASN A 37 6.82 -20.20 -11.56
C ASN A 37 7.33 -18.95 -12.30
N GLN A 38 8.07 -19.18 -13.38
CA GLN A 38 8.66 -18.13 -14.21
C GLN A 38 7.63 -17.16 -14.80
N THR A 39 6.39 -17.61 -15.02
CA THR A 39 5.30 -16.77 -15.55
C THR A 39 5.01 -15.61 -14.60
N TYR A 40 4.88 -15.91 -13.30
CA TYR A 40 4.62 -14.89 -12.29
C TYR A 40 5.84 -14.00 -12.06
N LEU A 41 7.05 -14.57 -12.13
CA LEU A 41 8.28 -13.79 -12.04
C LEU A 41 8.39 -12.77 -13.20
N ASN A 42 8.11 -13.21 -14.42
CA ASN A 42 8.10 -12.34 -15.60
C ASN A 42 7.02 -11.26 -15.49
N ALA A 43 5.83 -11.60 -15.00
CA ALA A 43 4.74 -10.64 -14.79
C ALA A 43 5.13 -9.56 -13.77
N ALA A 44 5.75 -9.95 -12.66
CA ALA A 44 6.25 -9.02 -11.65
C ALA A 44 7.37 -8.13 -12.20
N GLN A 45 8.35 -8.69 -12.91
CA GLN A 45 9.43 -7.91 -13.54
C GLN A 45 8.91 -6.89 -14.58
N ASN A 46 7.93 -7.31 -15.40
CA ASN A 46 7.30 -6.43 -16.37
C ASN A 46 6.54 -5.29 -15.68
N SER A 47 5.84 -5.58 -14.59
CA SER A 47 5.11 -4.56 -13.81
C SER A 47 6.06 -3.57 -13.16
N ALA A 48 7.12 -4.03 -12.51
CA ALA A 48 8.15 -3.16 -11.93
C ALA A 48 8.81 -2.27 -13.00
N THR A 49 9.12 -2.85 -14.16
CA THR A 49 9.69 -2.11 -15.30
C THR A 49 8.72 -1.05 -15.81
N PHE A 50 7.42 -1.37 -15.91
CA PHE A 50 6.40 -0.42 -16.31
C PHE A 50 6.31 0.75 -15.33
N VAL A 51 6.20 0.48 -14.02
CA VAL A 51 6.10 1.55 -13.02
C VAL A 51 7.33 2.46 -13.11
N HIS A 52 8.54 1.90 -13.14
CA HIS A 52 9.77 2.69 -13.24
C HIS A 52 9.85 3.51 -14.54
N ALA A 53 9.51 2.91 -15.68
CA ALA A 53 9.63 3.58 -16.98
C ALA A 53 8.57 4.65 -17.24
N HIS A 54 7.40 4.56 -16.60
CA HIS A 54 6.22 5.33 -17.00
C HIS A 54 5.54 6.09 -15.86
N LEU A 55 5.70 5.66 -14.61
CA LEU A 55 5.03 6.29 -13.47
C LEU A 55 5.98 7.06 -12.56
N TYR A 56 7.30 6.89 -12.66
CA TYR A 56 8.23 7.68 -11.85
C TYR A 56 8.29 9.12 -12.36
N ASN A 57 8.22 10.08 -11.44
CA ASN A 57 8.54 11.47 -11.73
C ASN A 57 10.03 11.75 -11.50
N ILE A 58 10.43 13.02 -11.64
CA ILE A 58 11.84 13.44 -11.49
C ILE A 58 12.36 13.36 -10.04
N GLN A 59 11.47 13.15 -9.07
CA GLN A 59 11.78 12.96 -7.65
C GLN A 59 11.71 11.48 -7.24
N ASP A 60 11.69 10.55 -8.21
CA ASP A 60 11.56 9.10 -7.99
C ASP A 60 10.28 8.69 -7.23
N VAL A 61 9.26 9.55 -7.26
CA VAL A 61 7.94 9.27 -6.70
C VAL A 61 7.05 8.64 -7.77
N VAL A 62 6.31 7.60 -7.36
CA VAL A 62 5.35 6.90 -8.22
C VAL A 62 4.06 7.72 -8.39
N GLN A 63 3.82 8.18 -9.61
CA GLN A 63 2.62 8.90 -10.05
C GLN A 63 1.40 7.98 -10.13
N ASP A 64 0.23 8.59 -10.09
CA ASP A 64 -1.04 7.89 -9.94
C ASP A 64 -1.54 7.23 -11.22
N THR A 65 -1.45 7.90 -12.37
CA THR A 65 -2.01 7.38 -13.62
C THR A 65 -1.22 7.80 -14.85
N ILE A 66 -1.33 7.00 -15.91
CA ILE A 66 -0.85 7.32 -17.26
C ILE A 66 -1.93 6.99 -18.28
N SER A 67 -2.16 7.90 -19.23
CA SER A 67 -3.14 7.68 -20.28
C SER A 67 -2.60 6.75 -21.37
N ALA A 68 -3.39 5.74 -21.74
CA ALA A 68 -3.15 4.92 -22.92
C ALA A 68 -3.92 5.39 -24.16
N ARG A 69 -4.56 6.57 -24.12
CA ARG A 69 -5.18 7.16 -25.32
C ARG A 69 -4.09 7.56 -26.31
N GLN A 70 -4.33 7.26 -27.58
CA GLN A 70 -3.39 7.58 -28.67
C GLN A 70 -3.01 9.07 -28.74
N ASN A 71 -3.96 9.95 -28.42
CA ASN A 71 -3.76 11.41 -28.53
C ASN A 71 -3.21 12.05 -27.25
N ASP A 72 -3.12 11.31 -26.14
CA ASP A 72 -2.71 11.85 -24.84
C ASP A 72 -1.19 11.77 -24.64
N SER A 73 -0.45 11.27 -25.63
CA SER A 73 1.02 11.17 -25.63
C SER A 73 1.60 10.52 -24.37
N CYS A 74 0.89 9.53 -23.81
CA CYS A 74 1.27 8.88 -22.56
C CYS A 74 1.46 9.87 -21.40
N SER A 75 0.62 10.91 -21.34
CA SER A 75 0.66 11.87 -20.24
C SER A 75 0.32 11.21 -18.91
N THR A 76 1.11 11.55 -17.89
CA THR A 76 0.88 11.13 -16.52
C THR A 76 0.06 12.17 -15.76
N SER A 77 -0.68 11.74 -14.76
CA SER A 77 -1.25 12.68 -13.80
C SER A 77 -0.16 13.14 -12.82
N VAL A 78 -0.22 14.41 -12.43
CA VAL A 78 0.66 14.97 -11.40
C VAL A 78 0.27 14.52 -9.99
N ASN A 79 -0.82 13.76 -9.85
CA ASN A 79 -1.25 13.25 -8.57
C ASN A 79 -0.28 12.15 -8.13
N THR A 80 0.13 12.21 -6.86
CA THR A 80 1.06 11.27 -6.27
C THR A 80 0.53 10.90 -4.89
N GLY A 81 0.36 9.62 -4.65
CA GLY A 81 -0.13 9.09 -3.38
C GLY A 81 0.88 8.14 -2.74
N PRO A 82 1.00 8.13 -1.39
CA PRO A 82 1.89 7.22 -0.68
C PRO A 82 1.60 5.75 -1.00
N TYR A 83 0.35 5.41 -1.31
CA TYR A 83 -0.05 4.05 -1.63
C TYR A 83 0.66 3.46 -2.85
N ASN A 84 0.88 4.27 -3.90
CA ASN A 84 1.59 3.80 -5.10
C ASN A 84 3.04 3.47 -4.78
N ALA A 85 3.70 4.32 -3.98
CA ALA A 85 5.05 4.07 -3.51
C ALA A 85 5.11 2.82 -2.61
N GLY A 86 4.18 2.70 -1.67
CA GLY A 86 4.08 1.55 -0.76
C GLY A 86 3.96 0.20 -1.47
N LEU A 87 3.03 0.08 -2.42
CA LEU A 87 2.86 -1.14 -3.21
C LEU A 87 4.09 -1.44 -4.08
N THR A 88 4.70 -0.40 -4.65
CA THR A 88 5.93 -0.56 -5.44
C THR A 88 7.08 -1.05 -4.57
N ILE A 89 7.26 -0.49 -3.37
CA ILE A 89 8.26 -0.94 -2.38
C ILE A 89 8.01 -2.40 -1.99
N GLU A 90 6.78 -2.78 -1.66
CA GLU A 90 6.43 -4.17 -1.31
C GLU A 90 6.78 -5.15 -2.43
N GLY A 91 6.40 -4.80 -3.65
CA GLY A 91 6.65 -5.59 -4.84
C GLY A 91 8.14 -5.73 -5.15
N LEU A 92 8.89 -4.63 -5.10
CA LEU A 92 10.34 -4.62 -5.34
C LEU A 92 11.10 -5.37 -4.25
N ALA A 93 10.72 -5.22 -2.97
CA ALA A 93 11.33 -5.96 -1.87
C ALA A 93 11.13 -7.48 -2.02
N THR A 94 9.94 -7.89 -2.44
CA THR A 94 9.63 -9.31 -2.70
C THR A 94 10.38 -9.83 -3.94
N LEU A 95 10.42 -9.04 -5.03
CA LEU A 95 11.22 -9.38 -6.21
C LEU A 95 12.71 -9.52 -5.89
N TYR A 96 13.26 -8.61 -5.09
CA TYR A 96 14.65 -8.66 -4.68
C TYR A 96 14.94 -9.91 -3.84
N SER A 97 14.08 -10.28 -2.89
CA SER A 97 14.32 -11.48 -2.07
C SER A 97 14.38 -12.76 -2.90
N ILE A 98 13.62 -12.84 -4.01
CA ILE A 98 13.63 -13.98 -4.93
C ILE A 98 14.86 -13.94 -5.85
N THR A 99 15.17 -12.77 -6.42
CA THR A 99 16.11 -12.67 -7.55
C THR A 99 17.52 -12.26 -7.17
N GLN A 100 17.69 -11.62 -6.00
CA GLN A 100 18.94 -11.01 -5.54
C GLN A 100 19.55 -10.04 -6.59
N ASN A 101 18.69 -9.39 -7.37
CA ASN A 101 19.11 -8.51 -8.45
C ASN A 101 19.47 -7.10 -7.92
N ALA A 102 20.71 -6.67 -8.14
CA ALA A 102 21.21 -5.37 -7.66
C ALA A 102 20.49 -4.16 -8.26
N THR A 103 19.98 -4.25 -9.50
CA THR A 103 19.19 -3.18 -10.11
C THR A 103 17.83 -3.05 -9.42
N THR A 104 17.18 -4.16 -9.11
CA THR A 104 15.93 -4.18 -8.32
C THR A 104 16.17 -3.59 -6.93
N GLN A 105 17.29 -3.92 -6.28
CA GLN A 105 17.63 -3.33 -4.99
C GLN A 105 17.87 -1.83 -5.06
N SER A 106 18.60 -1.37 -6.07
CA SER A 106 18.87 0.07 -6.26
C SER A 106 17.56 0.85 -6.49
N LEU A 107 16.65 0.28 -7.28
CA LEU A 107 15.32 0.85 -7.50
C LEU A 107 14.51 0.86 -6.20
N LEU A 108 14.52 -0.23 -5.44
CA LEU A 108 13.86 -0.31 -4.14
C LEU A 108 14.38 0.77 -3.17
N ASP A 109 15.69 0.91 -3.04
CA ASP A 109 16.33 1.88 -2.16
C ASP A 109 15.93 3.31 -2.54
N ASN A 110 16.03 3.68 -3.83
CA ASN A 110 15.65 5.01 -4.32
C ASN A 110 14.16 5.31 -4.08
N THR A 111 13.29 4.35 -4.40
CA THR A 111 11.84 4.50 -4.21
C THR A 111 11.49 4.68 -2.74
N THR A 112 12.15 3.92 -1.86
CA THR A 112 11.95 3.99 -0.42
C THR A 112 12.38 5.36 0.11
N ILE A 113 13.56 5.84 -0.29
CA ILE A 113 14.06 7.17 0.10
C ILE A 113 13.11 8.27 -0.37
N ALA A 114 12.70 8.25 -1.64
CA ALA A 114 11.75 9.21 -2.18
C ALA A 114 10.41 9.19 -1.43
N ALA A 115 9.90 8.00 -1.08
CA ALA A 115 8.61 7.84 -0.43
C ALA A 115 8.59 8.41 1.01
N ILE A 116 9.64 8.16 1.79
CA ILE A 116 9.74 8.58 3.20
C ILE A 116 10.22 10.04 3.36
N GLN A 117 10.74 10.65 2.30
CA GLN A 117 11.17 12.05 2.27
C GLN A 117 10.18 12.96 1.53
N SER A 118 9.08 12.42 1.01
CA SER A 118 8.08 13.19 0.26
C SER A 118 7.29 14.13 1.17
N ASP A 119 7.47 15.44 0.98
CA ASP A 119 6.72 16.50 1.66
C ASP A 119 5.22 16.53 1.30
N SER A 120 4.82 15.76 0.26
CA SER A 120 3.44 15.66 -0.19
C SER A 120 2.56 14.81 0.75
N TRP A 121 3.17 13.95 1.56
CA TRP A 121 2.44 13.13 2.55
C TRP A 121 3.24 12.79 3.82
N VAL A 122 4.49 13.21 3.97
CA VAL A 122 5.25 13.10 5.23
C VAL A 122 5.42 14.49 5.80
N LEU A 123 4.97 14.69 7.03
CA LEU A 123 5.18 15.96 7.73
C LEU A 123 6.59 16.07 8.32
N ASP A 124 6.99 17.27 8.73
CA ASP A 124 8.28 17.54 9.37
C ASP A 124 8.54 16.70 10.64
N ASN A 125 7.48 16.22 11.30
CA ASN A 125 7.58 15.33 12.46
C ASN A 125 7.64 13.83 12.08
N GLY A 126 7.73 13.52 10.78
CA GLY A 126 7.84 12.17 10.25
C GLY A 126 6.51 11.41 10.14
N ILE A 127 5.36 11.99 10.52
CA ILE A 127 4.06 11.30 10.47
C ILE A 127 3.50 11.34 9.03
N ILE A 128 2.99 10.20 8.56
CA ILE A 128 2.25 10.12 7.30
C ILE A 128 0.91 10.85 7.44
N ALA A 129 0.67 11.81 6.55
CA ALA A 129 -0.50 12.67 6.52
C ALA A 129 -0.87 13.07 5.09
N TYR A 130 -1.51 12.16 4.37
CA TYR A 130 -1.89 12.32 2.98
C TYR A 130 -3.22 13.06 2.79
N GLY A 131 -3.29 13.87 1.74
CA GLY A 131 -4.50 14.57 1.31
C GLY A 131 -5.01 15.64 2.28
N SER A 132 -6.22 16.14 2.01
CA SER A 132 -6.86 17.19 2.82
C SER A 132 -7.26 16.71 4.21
N GLN A 133 -7.53 15.41 4.36
CA GLN A 133 -7.91 14.79 5.63
C GLN A 133 -6.70 14.32 6.46
N LYS A 134 -5.47 14.50 5.96
CA LYS A 134 -4.23 14.17 6.66
C LYS A 134 -4.23 12.73 7.18
N VAL A 135 -4.57 11.81 6.29
CA VAL A 135 -4.77 10.40 6.61
C VAL A 135 -3.44 9.66 6.63
N GLY A 136 -3.31 8.66 7.49
CA GLY A 136 -2.23 7.69 7.36
C GLY A 136 -2.36 6.87 6.08
N ASP A 137 -1.34 6.09 5.74
CA ASP A 137 -1.38 5.22 4.56
C ASP A 137 -0.93 3.80 4.89
N LEU A 138 -1.86 2.85 4.74
CA LEU A 138 -1.62 1.45 5.08
C LEU A 138 -0.62 0.79 4.12
N ASN A 139 -0.64 1.18 2.83
CA ASN A 139 0.15 0.52 1.80
C ASN A 139 1.62 0.93 1.92
N LEU A 140 1.90 2.20 2.23
CA LEU A 140 3.24 2.68 2.53
C LEU A 140 3.80 2.00 3.78
N ALA A 141 3.06 1.98 4.89
CA ALA A 141 3.49 1.30 6.11
C ALA A 141 3.76 -0.20 5.87
N ARG A 142 2.88 -0.88 5.13
CA ARG A 142 3.03 -2.30 4.78
C ARG A 142 4.25 -2.54 3.90
N GLY A 143 4.45 -1.76 2.84
CA GLY A 143 5.59 -1.94 1.94
C GLY A 143 6.92 -1.73 2.64
N LEU A 144 7.01 -0.72 3.50
CA LEU A 144 8.17 -0.48 4.36
C LEU A 144 8.44 -1.65 5.31
N LEU A 145 7.39 -2.19 5.95
CA LEU A 145 7.53 -3.36 6.82
C LEU A 145 8.03 -4.59 6.05
N VAL A 146 7.52 -4.83 4.83
CA VAL A 146 8.00 -5.93 3.98
C VAL A 146 9.46 -5.75 3.60
N ALA A 147 9.87 -4.54 3.21
CA ALA A 147 11.26 -4.22 2.89
C ALA A 147 12.19 -4.44 4.11
N TYR A 148 11.76 -4.02 5.30
CA TYR A 148 12.47 -4.26 6.55
C TYR A 148 12.59 -5.77 6.85
N ASN A 149 11.47 -6.50 6.90
CA ASN A 149 11.44 -7.91 7.29
C ASN A 149 12.26 -8.79 6.35
N ARG A 150 12.26 -8.48 5.05
CA ARG A 150 13.00 -9.24 4.03
C ARG A 150 14.50 -8.91 3.97
N ASN A 151 14.98 -7.95 4.77
CA ASN A 151 16.34 -7.42 4.64
C ASN A 151 16.66 -6.96 3.20
N ALA A 152 15.67 -6.35 2.54
CA ALA A 152 15.76 -6.08 1.11
C ALA A 152 16.55 -4.79 0.80
N THR A 153 16.63 -3.88 1.75
CA THR A 153 17.35 -2.61 1.64
C THR A 153 18.73 -2.67 2.29
N ASN A 154 19.58 -1.69 2.00
CA ASN A 154 20.85 -1.55 2.69
C ASN A 154 20.67 -1.29 4.20
N VAL A 155 21.69 -1.60 5.01
CA VAL A 155 21.61 -1.55 6.50
C VAL A 155 21.23 -0.17 7.03
N GLY A 156 21.76 0.90 6.43
CA GLY A 156 21.47 2.27 6.86
C GLY A 156 20.00 2.64 6.61
N LEU A 157 19.51 2.35 5.40
CA LEU A 157 18.12 2.57 5.03
C LEU A 157 17.17 1.69 5.85
N ARG A 158 17.55 0.44 6.14
CA ARG A 158 16.78 -0.45 7.02
C ARG A 158 16.59 0.15 8.42
N GLY A 159 17.65 0.69 9.03
CA GLY A 159 17.55 1.38 10.33
C GLY A 159 16.68 2.64 10.26
N TYR A 160 16.71 3.35 9.14
CA TYR A 160 15.81 4.49 8.93
C TYR A 160 14.34 4.06 8.80
N ILE A 161 14.06 2.96 8.08
CA ILE A 161 12.69 2.39 7.97
C ILE A 161 12.14 2.00 9.35
N GLU A 162 12.96 1.36 10.18
CA GLU A 162 12.59 1.00 11.56
C GLU A 162 12.19 2.24 12.38
N ALA A 163 13.04 3.27 12.38
CA ALA A 163 12.75 4.51 13.08
C ALA A 163 11.47 5.19 12.54
N PHE A 164 11.29 5.21 11.21
CA PHE A 164 10.12 5.80 10.56
C PHE A 164 8.82 5.07 10.94
N LEU A 165 8.83 3.73 10.96
CA LEU A 165 7.68 2.93 11.37
C LEU A 165 7.37 3.08 12.87
N ALA A 166 8.40 3.20 13.72
CA ALA A 166 8.23 3.49 15.15
C ALA A 166 7.54 4.86 15.38
N VAL A 167 7.86 5.88 14.57
CA VAL A 167 7.14 7.17 14.60
C VAL A 167 5.66 6.99 14.27
N GLN A 168 5.32 6.17 13.25
CA GLN A 168 3.92 5.91 12.90
C GLN A 168 3.18 5.20 14.03
N TYR A 169 3.84 4.23 14.68
CA TYR A 169 3.27 3.50 15.81
C TYR A 169 2.97 4.45 16.99
N ASN A 170 3.93 5.28 17.38
CA ASN A 170 3.73 6.23 18.48
C ASN A 170 2.61 7.23 18.15
N ALA A 171 2.58 7.77 16.93
CA ALA A 171 1.52 8.66 16.49
C ALA A 171 0.13 7.99 16.60
N LEU A 172 0.03 6.73 16.18
CA LEU A 172 -1.21 5.98 16.25
C LEU A 172 -1.67 5.79 17.70
N VAL A 173 -0.79 5.32 18.58
CA VAL A 173 -1.12 5.02 19.99
C VAL A 173 -1.40 6.30 20.78
N ASP A 174 -0.57 7.34 20.62
CA ASP A 174 -0.62 8.53 21.47
C ASP A 174 -1.62 9.58 20.98
N LEU A 175 -1.82 9.69 19.66
CA LEU A 175 -2.61 10.77 19.06
C LEU A 175 -3.92 10.29 18.44
N ALA A 176 -3.93 9.06 17.91
CA ALA A 176 -5.03 8.55 17.08
C ALA A 176 -5.94 7.52 17.77
N THR A 177 -5.65 7.17 19.03
CA THR A 177 -6.37 6.14 19.79
C THR A 177 -7.08 6.76 20.99
N ALA A 178 -8.37 6.47 21.17
CA ALA A 178 -9.10 7.02 22.30
C ALA A 178 -8.63 6.31 23.58
N ASN A 179 -8.31 7.08 24.63
CA ASN A 179 -7.69 6.56 25.84
C ASN A 179 -8.51 5.42 26.47
N GLY A 180 -7.85 4.31 26.80
CA GLY A 180 -8.48 3.11 27.34
C GLY A 180 -9.35 2.34 26.34
N THR A 181 -9.25 2.64 25.05
CA THR A 181 -9.97 1.94 23.98
C THR A 181 -9.00 1.41 22.93
N ASN A 182 -9.51 0.55 22.05
CA ASN A 182 -8.82 0.11 20.83
C ASN A 182 -9.50 0.69 19.58
N ILE A 183 -9.95 1.95 19.66
CA ILE A 183 -10.60 2.64 18.55
C ILE A 183 -9.62 3.62 17.92
N TYR A 184 -9.14 3.26 16.73
CA TYR A 184 -8.21 4.06 15.96
C TYR A 184 -8.92 4.99 14.96
N THR A 185 -8.41 6.20 14.76
CA THR A 185 -8.84 7.11 13.70
C THR A 185 -7.98 6.98 12.44
N PHE A 186 -8.47 7.49 11.32
CA PHE A 186 -7.78 7.43 10.02
C PHE A 186 -6.64 8.45 9.89
N SER A 187 -6.74 9.58 10.59
CA SER A 187 -5.65 10.56 10.69
C SER A 187 -4.76 10.21 11.88
N TRP A 188 -3.51 9.83 11.63
CA TRP A 188 -2.57 9.50 12.69
C TRP A 188 -2.08 10.73 13.48
N LEU A 189 -2.53 11.93 13.10
CA LEU A 189 -2.34 13.17 13.85
C LEU A 189 -3.38 13.37 14.96
N GLY A 190 -4.42 12.52 14.98
CA GLY A 190 -5.58 12.70 15.84
C GLY A 190 -6.56 13.78 15.32
N PRO A 191 -7.52 14.20 16.17
CA PRO A 191 -7.80 13.62 17.48
C PRO A 191 -8.37 12.19 17.37
N PRO A 192 -8.40 11.44 18.47
CA PRO A 192 -9.02 10.12 18.49
C PRO A 192 -10.52 10.15 18.16
N SER A 193 -11.04 9.01 17.71
CA SER A 193 -12.47 8.79 17.45
C SER A 193 -13.04 7.83 18.50
N ASN A 194 -14.29 8.06 18.90
CA ASN A 194 -15.07 7.09 19.68
C ASN A 194 -15.94 6.18 18.79
N GLN A 195 -15.93 6.42 17.47
CA GLN A 195 -16.68 5.63 16.50
C GLN A 195 -15.74 4.62 15.83
N ILE A 196 -16.14 3.34 15.89
CA ILE A 196 -15.46 2.26 15.18
C ILE A 196 -15.69 2.44 13.68
N SER A 197 -14.59 2.50 12.94
CA SER A 197 -14.57 2.46 11.48
C SER A 197 -13.71 1.28 11.06
N PRO A 198 -14.25 0.30 10.30
CA PRO A 198 -13.48 -0.85 9.82
C PRO A 198 -12.21 -0.43 9.07
N LEU A 199 -12.32 0.58 8.19
CA LEU A 199 -11.18 1.09 7.42
C LEU A 199 -10.08 1.66 8.32
N ASN A 200 -10.46 2.40 9.36
CA ASN A 200 -9.49 2.98 10.31
C ASN A 200 -8.79 1.87 11.09
N GLN A 201 -9.56 0.85 11.53
CA GLN A 201 -8.99 -0.27 12.28
C GLN A 201 -8.03 -1.08 11.40
N THR A 202 -8.39 -1.34 10.13
CA THR A 202 -7.51 -2.05 9.19
C THR A 202 -6.24 -1.25 8.88
N SER A 203 -6.34 0.06 8.71
CA SER A 203 -5.15 0.91 8.48
C SER A 203 -4.21 0.92 9.69
N ALA A 204 -4.76 1.00 10.90
CA ALA A 204 -4.02 0.93 12.15
C ALA A 204 -3.30 -0.41 12.34
N LEU A 205 -3.97 -1.52 12.00
CA LEU A 205 -3.47 -2.88 12.21
C LEU A 205 -2.10 -3.11 11.55
N THR A 206 -1.87 -2.57 10.35
CA THR A 206 -0.58 -2.72 9.65
C THR A 206 0.58 -2.14 10.46
N VAL A 207 0.40 -0.96 11.05
CA VAL A 207 1.44 -0.29 11.86
C VAL A 207 1.65 -1.04 13.18
N LEU A 208 0.55 -1.45 13.83
CA LEU A 208 0.60 -2.20 15.10
C LEU A 208 1.31 -3.55 14.95
N ILE A 209 0.98 -4.31 13.89
CA ILE A 209 1.68 -5.56 13.57
C ILE A 209 3.16 -5.28 13.28
N GLY A 210 3.45 -4.21 12.53
CA GLY A 210 4.82 -3.80 12.24
C GLY A 210 5.66 -3.60 13.51
N ALA A 211 5.11 -2.93 14.52
CA ALA A 211 5.80 -2.69 15.79
C ALA A 211 6.23 -3.99 16.51
N ILE A 212 5.43 -5.06 16.44
CA ILE A 212 5.78 -6.37 17.01
C ILE A 212 7.04 -6.93 16.32
N TYR A 213 7.11 -6.82 15.00
CA TYR A 213 8.29 -7.29 14.24
C TYR A 213 9.55 -6.46 14.54
N LEU A 214 9.41 -5.15 14.76
CA LEU A 214 10.54 -4.28 15.11
C LEU A 214 11.13 -4.66 16.48
N GLN A 215 10.28 -4.95 17.47
CA GLN A 215 10.71 -5.32 18.82
C GLN A 215 11.57 -6.59 18.84
N ASN A 216 11.23 -7.58 18.03
CA ASN A 216 11.98 -8.84 17.96
C ASN A 216 13.35 -8.71 17.27
N GLY A 217 13.56 -7.67 16.44
CA GLY A 217 14.84 -7.39 15.79
C GLY A 217 15.83 -6.63 16.67
N SER A 218 15.32 -5.93 17.68
CA SER A 218 16.13 -5.21 18.66
C SER A 218 16.75 -6.19 19.64
N THR A 219 18.01 -6.59 19.40
CA THR A 219 18.82 -7.24 20.43
C THR A 219 18.87 -6.30 21.64
N PRO A 220 18.61 -6.79 22.87
CA PRO A 220 18.50 -5.91 24.03
C PRO A 220 19.74 -5.04 24.13
N ALA A 221 19.53 -3.72 24.04
CA ALA A 221 20.56 -2.74 24.31
C ALA A 221 21.23 -3.12 25.64
N SER A 222 22.56 -3.26 25.60
CA SER A 222 23.35 -3.57 26.79
C SER A 222 22.91 -2.67 27.96
N PRO A 223 22.89 -3.20 29.19
CA PRO A 223 22.38 -2.47 30.35
C PRO A 223 23.04 -1.11 30.48
N PRO A 224 22.33 -0.10 31.03
CA PRO A 224 22.85 1.25 31.19
C PRO A 224 24.18 1.15 31.94
N ILE A 225 25.24 1.64 31.30
CA ILE A 225 26.58 1.67 31.86
C ILE A 225 26.47 2.51 33.12
N THR A 226 26.54 1.84 34.28
CA THR A 226 26.50 2.47 35.59
C THR A 226 27.59 3.54 35.63
N SER A 227 27.16 4.78 35.88
CA SER A 227 28.00 5.94 36.09
C SER A 227 29.11 5.63 37.09
N THR A 228 30.31 5.34 36.58
CA THR A 228 31.53 5.22 37.38
C THR A 228 32.13 6.62 37.50
N PRO A 229 32.52 7.08 38.70
CA PRO A 229 33.04 8.42 38.90
C PRO A 229 34.33 8.64 38.10
N SER A 230 34.33 9.76 37.39
CA SER A 230 35.39 10.25 36.50
C SER A 230 36.73 10.37 37.23
N PRO A 231 37.85 9.82 36.70
CA PRO A 231 39.17 10.21 37.16
C PRO A 231 39.47 11.65 36.71
N THR A 232 39.89 12.48 37.64
CA THR A 232 40.33 13.86 37.41
C THR A 232 41.47 13.90 36.39
N ILE A 233 41.15 14.22 35.13
CA ILE A 233 42.13 14.49 34.08
C ILE A 233 42.49 15.98 34.15
N LYS A 234 43.79 16.25 34.32
CA LYS A 234 44.38 17.60 34.25
C LYS A 234 44.10 18.21 32.87
N PRO A 235 43.79 19.51 32.77
CA PRO A 235 43.48 20.15 31.50
C PRO A 235 44.71 20.16 30.60
N ILE A 236 44.63 19.44 29.48
CA ILE A 236 45.54 19.56 28.35
C ILE A 236 45.04 20.76 27.54
N ALA A 237 45.92 21.76 27.35
CA ALA A 237 45.65 22.93 26.53
C ALA A 237 45.44 22.50 25.07
N ILE A 238 44.23 22.74 24.55
CA ILE A 238 43.91 22.56 23.13
C ILE A 238 44.25 23.88 22.41
N PRO A 239 45.10 23.87 21.37
CA PRO A 239 45.33 25.05 20.56
C PRO A 239 44.07 25.40 19.75
N GLN A 240 43.48 26.56 20.06
CA GLN A 240 42.39 27.14 19.28
C GLN A 240 42.96 27.66 17.94
N SER A 241 42.73 26.92 16.86
CA SER A 241 42.88 27.45 15.50
C SER A 241 41.55 28.06 15.05
N THR A 242 41.49 29.38 14.92
CA THR A 242 40.36 30.08 14.31
C THR A 242 40.28 29.75 12.81
N PRO A 243 39.11 29.37 12.26
CA PRO A 243 38.97 29.10 10.84
C PRO A 243 39.12 30.39 10.01
N SER A 244 39.95 30.34 8.97
CA SER A 244 40.16 31.47 8.05
C SER A 244 38.98 31.61 7.08
N TYR A 245 38.15 32.64 7.28
CA TYR A 245 37.03 33.01 6.41
C TYR A 245 37.43 33.36 4.96
N GLY A 246 38.73 33.51 4.66
CA GLY A 246 39.23 33.86 3.33
C GLY A 246 39.05 32.76 2.26
N ALA A 247 39.04 31.48 2.65
CA ALA A 247 38.94 30.37 1.69
C ALA A 247 37.51 30.19 1.14
N ILE A 248 36.49 30.48 1.95
CA ILE A 248 35.07 30.33 1.58
C ILE A 248 34.63 31.50 0.68
N ALA A 249 35.11 32.71 0.95
CA ALA A 249 34.79 33.88 0.11
C ALA A 249 35.43 33.79 -1.30
N GLY A 250 36.61 33.17 -1.45
CA GLY A 250 37.28 33.01 -2.74
C GLY A 250 36.60 32.01 -3.69
N GLY A 251 36.02 30.93 -3.15
CA GLY A 251 35.38 29.88 -3.96
C GLY A 251 34.12 30.35 -4.70
N ILE A 252 33.33 31.22 -4.07
CA ILE A 252 32.05 31.71 -4.63
C ILE A 252 32.29 32.59 -5.86
N ILE A 253 33.31 33.45 -5.81
CA ILE A 253 33.64 34.36 -6.93
C ILE A 253 34.20 33.57 -8.12
N GLY A 254 35.04 32.55 -7.86
CA GLY A 254 35.58 31.68 -8.91
C GLY A 254 34.49 30.84 -9.60
N GLY A 255 33.55 30.28 -8.82
CA GLY A 255 32.44 29.49 -9.36
C GLY A 255 31.49 30.28 -10.26
N LEU A 256 31.19 31.54 -9.90
CA LEU A 256 30.31 32.40 -10.69
C LEU A 256 30.89 32.74 -12.07
N ILE A 257 32.21 32.95 -12.16
CA ILE A 257 32.86 33.22 -13.46
C ILE A 257 32.78 31.99 -14.37
N ILE A 258 33.07 30.80 -13.84
CA ILE A 258 32.99 29.55 -14.61
C ILE A 258 31.55 29.32 -15.10
N LEU A 259 30.55 29.51 -14.24
CA LEU A 259 29.14 29.32 -14.60
C LEU A 259 28.71 30.28 -15.72
N ILE A 260 29.08 31.57 -15.64
CA ILE A 260 28.77 32.57 -16.67
C ILE A 260 29.43 32.20 -18.00
N THR A 261 30.69 31.76 -18.00
CA THR A 261 31.38 31.34 -19.23
C THR A 261 30.73 30.11 -19.88
N LEU A 262 30.26 29.16 -19.07
CA LEU A 262 29.63 27.93 -19.54
C LEU A 262 28.24 28.21 -20.15
N ILE A 263 27.45 29.10 -19.54
CA ILE A 263 26.18 29.56 -20.10
C ILE A 263 26.41 30.31 -21.43
N ALA A 264 27.38 31.22 -21.48
CA ALA A 264 27.70 31.94 -22.71
C ALA A 264 28.13 30.99 -23.85
N PHE A 265 28.90 29.95 -23.52
CA PHE A 265 29.32 28.92 -24.48
C PHE A 265 28.14 28.10 -25.01
N LEU A 266 27.21 27.68 -24.14
CA LEU A 266 26.00 26.96 -24.55
C LEU A 266 25.10 27.80 -25.46
N VAL A 267 24.91 29.09 -25.14
CA VAL A 267 24.15 30.02 -25.99
C VAL A 267 24.81 30.22 -27.35
N TYR A 268 26.15 30.26 -27.40
CA TYR A 268 26.90 30.34 -28.66
C TYR A 268 26.67 29.10 -29.54
N LEU A 269 26.75 27.89 -28.97
CA LEU A 269 26.48 26.65 -29.70
C LEU A 269 25.04 26.58 -30.22
N TYR A 270 24.07 26.98 -29.40
CA TYR A 270 22.66 27.01 -29.80
C TYR A 270 22.41 27.99 -30.97
N LYS A 271 23.02 29.17 -30.93
CA LYS A 271 22.97 30.14 -32.04
C LYS A 271 23.66 29.63 -33.30
N ARG A 272 24.75 28.86 -33.17
CA ARG A 272 25.47 28.29 -34.31
C ARG A 272 24.66 27.20 -35.01
N GLY A 273 23.95 26.35 -34.26
CA GLY A 273 23.09 25.30 -34.82
C GLY A 273 21.92 25.83 -35.65
N ARG A 274 21.29 26.93 -35.21
CA ARG A 274 20.18 27.56 -35.95
C ARG A 274 20.57 28.19 -37.30
N ARG A 275 21.85 28.42 -37.57
CA ARG A 275 22.29 28.96 -38.87
C ARG A 275 22.47 27.90 -39.95
N GLN A 276 22.41 26.61 -39.60
CA GLN A 276 22.67 25.51 -40.55
C GLN A 276 21.40 24.79 -41.04
N THR A 277 20.22 25.10 -40.52
CA THR A 277 18.94 24.49 -40.98
C THR A 277 18.23 25.26 -42.10
N GLY A 278 18.91 26.19 -42.77
CA GLY A 278 18.38 26.98 -43.88
C GLY A 278 18.81 26.47 -45.25
N LYS A 279 18.55 25.19 -45.56
CA LYS A 279 18.44 24.60 -46.92
C LYS A 279 18.45 23.08 -46.81
N SER A 280 17.29 22.46 -46.94
CA SER A 280 17.23 21.08 -47.43
C SER A 280 15.93 20.91 -48.20
N ASP A 281 16.13 20.65 -49.49
CA ASP A 281 15.13 20.39 -50.50
C ASP A 281 14.23 19.22 -50.09
N SER A 282 12.93 19.43 -50.26
CA SER A 282 11.91 18.39 -50.27
C SER A 282 12.18 17.41 -51.41
N LYS A 283 12.70 16.22 -51.08
CA LYS A 283 12.57 15.03 -51.92
C LYS A 283 11.68 14.02 -51.21
N ALA A 284 10.58 13.71 -51.89
CA ALA A 284 9.68 12.63 -51.58
C ALA A 284 10.44 11.31 -51.42
N LEU A 285 10.15 10.59 -50.35
CA LEU A 285 10.51 9.19 -50.19
C LEU A 285 9.22 8.38 -50.02
N GLU A 286 9.13 7.37 -50.86
CA GLU A 286 8.06 6.38 -50.94
C GLU A 286 7.91 5.56 -49.65
N PRO A 287 6.72 4.98 -49.40
CA PRO A 287 6.46 4.19 -48.21
C PRO A 287 7.13 2.82 -48.32
N PHE A 288 8.02 2.53 -47.37
CA PHE A 288 8.56 1.19 -47.16
C PHE A 288 7.46 0.24 -46.67
N ALA A 289 7.27 -0.84 -47.44
CA ALA A 289 6.48 -2.00 -47.06
C ALA A 289 7.18 -2.76 -45.91
N PHE A 290 6.48 -2.94 -44.79
CA PHE A 290 6.85 -3.91 -43.75
C PHE A 290 6.10 -5.21 -44.00
N GLY A 291 6.86 -6.28 -44.22
CA GLY A 291 6.39 -7.66 -44.21
C GLY A 291 6.13 -8.17 -42.78
N PRO A 292 5.50 -9.36 -42.65
CA PRO A 292 4.69 -9.72 -41.49
C PRO A 292 5.50 -10.48 -40.44
N TYR A 293 5.34 -10.12 -39.15
CA TYR A 293 5.73 -10.99 -38.05
C TYR A 293 4.67 -11.02 -36.95
N ALA A 294 4.26 -12.26 -36.66
CA ALA A 294 3.72 -12.80 -35.42
C ALA A 294 2.43 -12.20 -34.85
N THR A 295 1.31 -12.73 -35.34
CA THR A 295 0.08 -12.88 -34.55
C THR A 295 0.36 -13.69 -33.29
N MET A 296 0.41 -13.04 -32.12
CA MET A 296 0.18 -13.72 -30.85
C MET A 296 -1.32 -13.99 -30.72
N LEU A 297 -1.66 -15.28 -30.62
CA LEU A 297 -3.01 -15.77 -30.35
C LEU A 297 -3.52 -15.26 -29.00
N PRO A 298 -4.74 -14.70 -28.91
CA PRO A 298 -5.42 -14.59 -27.64
C PRO A 298 -5.88 -15.98 -27.20
N LEU A 299 -5.48 -16.40 -26.00
CA LEU A 299 -5.95 -17.62 -25.37
C LEU A 299 -7.44 -17.43 -25.02
N MET A 300 -8.31 -18.12 -25.76
CA MET A 300 -9.72 -18.21 -25.42
C MET A 300 -9.88 -19.08 -24.16
N ALA A 301 -10.56 -18.53 -23.16
CA ALA A 301 -11.08 -19.29 -22.04
C ALA A 301 -12.20 -20.21 -22.57
N THR A 302 -12.01 -21.51 -22.43
CA THR A 302 -13.04 -22.52 -22.68
C THR A 302 -14.11 -22.43 -21.60
N THR A 303 -15.15 -21.63 -21.82
CA THR A 303 -16.39 -21.74 -21.07
C THR A 303 -17.31 -22.74 -21.76
N GLN A 304 -17.49 -23.89 -21.12
CA GLN A 304 -18.46 -24.91 -21.50
C GLN A 304 -19.87 -24.38 -21.18
N SER A 305 -20.56 -23.85 -22.19
CA SER A 305 -21.93 -23.33 -22.07
C SER A 305 -22.95 -24.46 -22.17
N GLY A 306 -23.59 -24.78 -21.04
CA GLY A 306 -24.87 -25.47 -21.01
C GLY A 306 -25.99 -24.55 -21.49
N ILE A 307 -26.80 -25.07 -22.40
CA ILE A 307 -27.91 -24.40 -23.07
C ILE A 307 -29.03 -24.11 -22.05
N GLY A 308 -29.44 -22.83 -21.96
CA GLY A 308 -30.61 -22.38 -21.22
C GLY A 308 -31.17 -21.11 -21.86
N THR A 309 -32.05 -21.29 -22.84
CA THR A 309 -32.79 -20.23 -23.53
C THR A 309 -33.84 -19.58 -22.64
N TYR A 310 -33.80 -18.25 -22.51
CA TYR A 310 -34.98 -17.42 -22.20
C TYR A 310 -34.91 -16.09 -22.96
N PRO A 311 -36.02 -15.60 -23.53
CA PRO A 311 -36.04 -14.34 -24.27
C PRO A 311 -36.37 -13.18 -23.33
N MET A 312 -35.65 -12.06 -23.46
CA MET A 312 -36.16 -10.77 -23.00
C MET A 312 -35.98 -9.68 -24.04
N ALA A 313 -37.01 -8.84 -24.09
CA ALA A 313 -37.38 -7.93 -25.13
C ALA A 313 -36.46 -6.72 -25.25
N GLN A 314 -36.29 -6.30 -26.50
CA GLN A 314 -35.73 -5.00 -26.87
C GLN A 314 -36.77 -3.90 -26.63
N ASN A 315 -36.34 -2.75 -26.10
CA ASN A 315 -36.81 -1.46 -26.59
C ASN A 315 -35.81 -0.32 -26.30
N PRO A 316 -35.81 0.77 -27.09
CA PRO A 316 -34.60 1.56 -27.33
C PRO A 316 -34.59 2.97 -26.73
N THR A 317 -33.40 3.57 -26.82
CA THR A 317 -33.07 5.01 -26.92
C THR A 317 -33.34 5.94 -25.73
N SER A 318 -32.27 6.58 -25.24
CA SER A 318 -32.18 8.05 -25.18
C SER A 318 -30.73 8.50 -24.95
N LYS A 319 -30.18 9.20 -25.94
CA LYS A 319 -28.92 9.97 -25.82
C LYS A 319 -29.21 11.24 -25.01
N ARG A 320 -28.43 11.49 -23.96
CA ARG A 320 -28.22 12.86 -23.47
C ARG A 320 -26.86 12.96 -22.78
N GLY A 321 -26.02 13.84 -23.31
CA GLY A 321 -24.63 14.02 -22.90
C GLY A 321 -24.48 14.45 -21.45
N PHE A 322 -23.40 14.00 -20.82
CA PHE A 322 -22.98 14.42 -19.50
C PHE A 322 -21.56 14.96 -19.56
N ARG A 323 -21.42 16.19 -19.06
CA ARG A 323 -20.16 16.84 -18.73
C ARG A 323 -19.48 16.08 -17.60
N ASP A 324 -18.18 15.90 -17.72
CA ASP A 324 -17.32 15.33 -16.69
C ASP A 324 -17.42 16.13 -15.38
N HIS A 325 -17.82 15.43 -14.33
CA HIS A 325 -17.56 15.80 -12.94
C HIS A 325 -16.77 14.66 -12.33
N GLN A 326 -15.46 14.89 -12.23
CA GLN A 326 -14.51 14.06 -11.51
C GLN A 326 -14.88 14.11 -10.02
N ARG A 327 -15.74 13.17 -9.60
CA ARG A 327 -16.01 12.94 -8.17
C ARG A 327 -14.92 12.03 -7.63
N SER A 328 -14.02 12.66 -6.87
CA SER A 328 -13.23 11.98 -5.84
C SER A 328 -14.16 11.11 -4.98
N PHE A 329 -13.95 9.79 -5.03
CA PHE A 329 -14.59 8.82 -4.14
C PHE A 329 -13.91 8.83 -2.76
N PHE A 330 -13.99 9.96 -2.06
CA PHE A 330 -13.93 10.01 -0.60
C PHE A 330 -14.83 11.16 -0.13
N SER A 331 -16.14 10.92 -0.13
CA SER A 331 -17.13 11.82 0.48
C SER A 331 -18.16 11.00 1.24
N ILE A 332 -17.85 10.62 2.48
CA ILE A 332 -18.87 10.26 3.48
C ILE A 332 -19.17 11.54 4.27
N GLY A 333 -20.18 12.28 3.79
CA GLY A 333 -20.73 13.42 4.51
C GLY A 333 -21.74 12.95 5.55
N GLY A 334 -21.38 13.05 6.82
CA GLY A 334 -22.34 13.04 7.92
C GLY A 334 -23.23 14.28 7.84
N ARG A 335 -24.55 14.08 7.92
CA ARG A 335 -25.53 15.17 8.00
C ARG A 335 -26.20 15.11 9.36
N GLU A 336 -25.77 15.99 10.25
CA GLU A 336 -26.51 16.36 11.45
C GLU A 336 -27.87 16.95 11.07
N ARG A 337 -28.92 16.51 11.76
CA ARG A 337 -30.15 17.28 11.95
C ARG A 337 -30.52 17.23 13.43
N HIS A 338 -30.47 18.39 14.06
CA HIS A 338 -31.15 18.69 15.31
C HIS A 338 -32.66 18.88 15.10
N LEU A 339 -33.37 18.86 16.23
CA LEU A 339 -34.81 19.04 16.53
C LEU A 339 -35.56 17.71 16.71
N ALA A 340 -36.45 17.49 17.68
CA ALA A 340 -36.77 18.07 18.98
C ALA A 340 -37.95 17.22 19.51
N GLU A 341 -37.83 16.69 20.72
CA GLU A 341 -38.87 16.60 21.76
C GLU A 341 -40.37 16.51 21.38
N ALA A 342 -41.00 15.38 21.73
CA ALA A 342 -42.35 15.34 22.32
C ALA A 342 -42.58 14.01 23.05
N ALA A 343 -43.24 14.08 24.19
CA ALA A 343 -43.32 13.06 25.22
C ALA A 343 -44.69 12.32 25.27
N ILE A 344 -44.69 11.11 25.88
CA ILE A 344 -45.75 10.49 26.75
C ILE A 344 -47.00 9.86 26.05
N PRO A 345 -47.65 8.78 26.58
CA PRO A 345 -47.16 7.60 27.33
C PRO A 345 -47.85 6.23 26.99
N GLY A 346 -47.24 5.13 27.46
CA GLY A 346 -47.91 4.08 28.24
C GLY A 346 -48.78 3.01 27.55
N LYS A 347 -48.40 1.73 27.69
CA LYS A 347 -49.18 0.74 28.46
C LYS A 347 -48.42 -0.57 28.66
N SER A 348 -48.53 -1.08 29.88
CA SER A 348 -47.98 -2.35 30.36
C SER A 348 -48.88 -3.53 30.03
N SER A 349 -48.28 -4.71 29.83
CA SER A 349 -48.79 -5.98 30.36
C SER A 349 -47.80 -7.12 30.09
N SER A 350 -47.25 -7.69 31.15
CA SER A 350 -46.69 -9.06 31.24
C SER A 350 -47.70 -9.92 32.04
N PRO A 351 -47.42 -11.19 32.38
CA PRO A 351 -46.79 -12.29 31.62
C PRO A 351 -47.71 -13.54 31.60
N THR A 352 -47.41 -14.54 30.77
CA THR A 352 -48.02 -15.88 30.92
C THR A 352 -46.93 -16.93 31.13
N VAL A 353 -46.93 -17.47 32.34
CA VAL A 353 -46.20 -18.64 32.83
C VAL A 353 -46.88 -19.90 32.27
N PHE A 354 -46.13 -20.85 31.71
CA PHE A 354 -46.58 -22.24 31.62
C PHE A 354 -45.49 -23.22 32.03
N VAL A 355 -45.99 -24.30 32.60
CA VAL A 355 -45.42 -25.15 33.64
C VAL A 355 -44.92 -26.47 33.05
N ASN A 356 -43.77 -26.95 33.53
CA ASN A 356 -43.24 -28.30 33.33
C ASN A 356 -44.19 -29.39 33.83
N PRO A 357 -44.16 -30.58 33.20
CA PRO A 357 -44.10 -31.79 34.00
C PRO A 357 -43.05 -32.82 33.51
N GLU A 358 -42.41 -33.47 34.48
CA GLU A 358 -41.54 -34.67 34.41
C GLU A 358 -42.17 -35.75 35.35
N PRO A 359 -41.71 -37.03 35.44
CA PRO A 359 -41.22 -38.01 34.45
C PRO A 359 -41.82 -39.46 34.63
N SER A 360 -41.31 -40.42 33.81
CA SER A 360 -41.06 -41.88 34.05
C SER A 360 -42.00 -42.94 33.41
N PRO A 361 -41.56 -44.23 33.23
CA PRO A 361 -40.26 -44.78 32.79
C PRO A 361 -40.35 -46.00 31.80
N ALA A 362 -39.20 -46.63 31.49
CA ALA A 362 -38.94 -47.96 30.85
C ALA A 362 -38.76 -47.95 29.30
N ALA A 363 -37.86 -48.71 28.64
CA ALA A 363 -36.89 -49.76 28.99
C ALA A 363 -35.76 -49.84 27.91
N GLU A 364 -34.74 -50.64 28.21
CA GLU A 364 -33.39 -50.75 27.65
C GLU A 364 -33.21 -51.29 26.20
N GLY A 365 -32.09 -50.92 25.58
CA GLY A 365 -31.43 -51.65 24.47
C GLY A 365 -30.08 -51.02 24.08
N PRO A 366 -28.97 -51.78 23.91
CA PRO A 366 -27.62 -51.20 23.83
C PRO A 366 -27.25 -50.83 22.39
N THR A 367 -26.73 -49.60 22.18
CA THR A 367 -26.02 -49.27 20.94
C THR A 367 -24.76 -48.46 21.24
N ARG A 368 -23.65 -48.92 20.65
CA ARG A 368 -22.29 -48.35 20.76
C ARG A 368 -22.22 -46.93 20.17
N PRO A 369 -21.25 -46.10 20.62
CA PRO A 369 -21.23 -44.66 20.37
C PRO A 369 -20.83 -44.31 18.93
N ASN A 370 -21.61 -43.44 18.31
CA ASN A 370 -21.27 -42.77 17.05
C ASN A 370 -20.54 -41.46 17.36
N VAL A 371 -19.21 -41.49 17.25
CA VAL A 371 -18.29 -40.37 17.57
C VAL A 371 -18.44 -39.18 16.60
N GLN A 372 -19.17 -39.34 15.48
CA GLN A 372 -19.33 -38.27 14.48
C GLN A 372 -20.42 -37.23 14.83
N ALA A 373 -21.37 -37.54 15.74
CA ALA A 373 -22.50 -36.66 16.02
C ALA A 373 -22.16 -35.55 17.05
N GLN A 374 -21.13 -35.73 17.87
CA GLN A 374 -20.72 -34.72 18.88
C GLN A 374 -19.89 -33.56 18.29
N VAL A 375 -19.39 -33.70 17.05
CA VAL A 375 -18.60 -32.62 16.41
C VAL A 375 -19.52 -31.58 15.74
N VAL A 376 -20.73 -31.96 15.34
CA VAL A 376 -21.66 -31.06 14.62
C VAL A 376 -22.42 -30.13 15.57
N GLU A 377 -22.58 -30.49 16.86
CA GLU A 377 -23.34 -29.67 17.82
C GLU A 377 -22.52 -28.54 18.45
N ARG A 378 -21.19 -28.52 18.25
CA ARG A 378 -20.31 -27.44 18.77
C ARG A 378 -20.27 -26.19 17.87
N ALA A 379 -20.96 -26.20 16.73
CA ALA A 379 -20.88 -25.15 15.71
C ALA A 379 -21.72 -23.88 16.01
N ARG A 380 -22.05 -23.62 17.28
CA ARG A 380 -22.78 -22.41 17.72
C ARG A 380 -22.04 -21.57 18.76
N GLU A 381 -20.79 -21.90 19.09
CA GLU A 381 -19.99 -21.00 19.92
C GLU A 381 -19.52 -19.81 19.10
N VAL A 382 -20.06 -18.65 19.42
CA VAL A 382 -19.56 -17.36 18.97
C VAL A 382 -18.13 -17.24 19.48
N ILE A 383 -17.16 -17.43 18.58
CA ILE A 383 -15.74 -17.20 18.86
C ILE A 383 -15.58 -15.75 19.32
N THR A 384 -15.05 -15.56 20.52
CA THR A 384 -14.82 -14.21 21.06
C THR A 384 -13.65 -13.55 20.34
N THR A 385 -13.59 -12.21 20.36
CA THR A 385 -12.49 -11.47 19.74
C THR A 385 -11.13 -11.85 20.33
N GLU A 386 -11.07 -12.16 21.62
CA GLU A 386 -9.87 -12.64 22.30
C GLU A 386 -9.42 -13.99 21.76
N GLU A 387 -10.36 -14.92 21.55
CA GLU A 387 -10.08 -16.24 20.97
C GLU A 387 -9.62 -16.12 19.51
N LEU A 388 -10.21 -15.20 18.74
CA LEU A 388 -9.79 -14.90 17.37
C LEU A 388 -8.38 -14.32 17.33
N VAL A 389 -8.05 -13.39 18.23
CA VAL A 389 -6.71 -12.81 18.35
C VAL A 389 -5.71 -13.86 18.82
N ARG A 390 -6.09 -14.76 19.72
CA ARG A 390 -5.24 -15.88 20.16
C ARG A 390 -4.94 -16.82 19.00
N LEU A 391 -5.96 -17.24 18.24
CA LEU A 391 -5.82 -18.10 17.06
C LEU A 391 -4.98 -17.45 15.97
N LEU A 392 -5.16 -16.14 15.76
CA LEU A 392 -4.34 -15.39 14.81
C LEU A 392 -2.88 -15.35 15.27
N ASN A 393 -2.64 -15.10 16.56
CA ASN A 393 -1.29 -15.05 17.13
C ASN A 393 -0.61 -16.42 17.13
N GLU A 394 -1.33 -17.50 17.43
CA GLU A 394 -0.86 -18.89 17.30
C GLU A 394 -0.46 -19.18 15.85
N ARG A 395 -1.31 -18.84 14.87
CA ARG A 395 -1.04 -19.08 13.44
C ARG A 395 0.06 -18.19 12.84
N LEU A 396 0.35 -17.05 13.45
CA LEU A 396 1.43 -16.15 13.02
C LEU A 396 2.81 -16.59 13.53
N GLN A 397 2.89 -17.57 14.45
CA GLN A 397 4.19 -18.10 14.88
C GLN A 397 4.79 -19.00 13.78
N ALA A 398 6.01 -18.64 13.35
CA ALA A 398 6.71 -19.35 12.29
C ALA A 398 7.06 -20.79 12.73
N GLY A 399 6.42 -21.78 12.09
CA GLY A 399 6.75 -23.20 12.26
C GLY A 399 5.57 -24.13 12.58
N GLU A 400 4.39 -23.60 12.88
CA GLU A 400 3.20 -24.41 13.25
C GLU A 400 2.10 -24.46 12.17
N TRP A 401 2.38 -24.01 10.94
CA TRP A 401 1.41 -24.15 9.84
C TRP A 401 1.41 -25.58 9.29
N ASP A 402 0.40 -26.38 9.66
CA ASP A 402 0.12 -27.65 9.01
C ASP A 402 -0.62 -27.41 7.68
N ALA A 403 0.01 -27.75 6.56
CA ALA A 403 -0.56 -27.60 5.23
C ALA A 403 -1.83 -28.45 5.00
N SER A 404 -2.15 -29.39 5.90
CA SER A 404 -3.37 -30.19 5.87
C SER A 404 -4.55 -29.58 6.63
N GLU A 405 -4.34 -28.48 7.37
CA GLU A 405 -5.40 -27.84 8.13
C GLU A 405 -6.33 -27.05 7.19
N LEU A 406 -7.61 -27.42 7.16
CA LEU A 406 -8.63 -26.72 6.38
C LEU A 406 -8.99 -25.39 7.06
N PRO A 407 -9.33 -24.34 6.28
CA PRO A 407 -9.79 -23.08 6.85
C PRO A 407 -11.06 -23.31 7.71
N PRO A 408 -11.28 -22.50 8.77
CA PRO A 408 -12.47 -22.58 9.59
C PRO A 408 -13.74 -22.50 8.74
N ILE A 409 -14.73 -23.35 9.02
CA ILE A 409 -16.03 -23.31 8.37
C ILE A 409 -16.79 -22.12 8.94
N TYR A 410 -16.91 -21.04 8.16
CA TYR A 410 -17.73 -19.90 8.55
C TYR A 410 -19.21 -20.26 8.38
N PRO A 411 -20.06 -20.04 9.42
CA PRO A 411 -21.48 -20.20 9.25
C PRO A 411 -21.96 -19.21 8.17
N ASN A 412 -22.67 -19.72 7.18
CA ASN A 412 -23.28 -18.90 6.14
C ASN A 412 -24.13 -17.83 6.83
N SER A 413 -23.81 -16.56 6.61
CA SER A 413 -24.67 -15.47 7.04
C SER A 413 -25.97 -15.58 6.25
N GLU A 414 -26.97 -16.24 6.82
CA GLU A 414 -28.33 -16.17 6.32
C GLU A 414 -28.73 -14.69 6.34
N ARG A 415 -28.90 -14.12 5.14
CA ARG A 415 -29.40 -12.76 4.95
C ARG A 415 -30.82 -12.71 5.52
N GLY A 416 -30.97 -12.05 6.66
CA GLY A 416 -32.23 -11.45 7.10
C GLY A 416 -32.48 -10.14 6.37
#